data_AF-A0A179T1B8-F1
#
_entry.id   AF-A0A179T1B8-F1
#
_cell.length_a   1.000
_cell.length_b   1.000
_cell.length_c   1.000
_cell.angle_alpha   90.00
_cell.angle_beta   90.00
_cell.angle_gamma   90.00
#
_symmetry.space_group_name_H-M   'P 1'
#
loop_
_entity.id
_entity.type
_entity.pdbx_description
1 polymer ?
#
loop_
_entity_poly.entity_id
_entity_poly.type
_entity_poly.pdbx_seq_one_letter_code
_entity_poly.pdbx_strand_id
1 'polypeptide(L)'
;MELNLVELPDHEKKIYEQIKKLSNPEKQMLWYLIKKTNIEGIALNPKIEKEMISLIKQEFIVINEIYKGEGFSFFILQKAPYLLRQLKKLGN
;
A
#
# COMPACT_ATOMS: atom_id res chain seq x y z
N MET A 1 4.67 -0.32 16.19
CA MET A 1 4.78 0.70 15.13
C MET A 1 3.80 1.81 15.50
N GLU A 2 4.27 2.88 16.13
CA GLU A 2 3.40 4.00 16.48
C GLU A 2 3.52 5.06 15.39
N LEU A 3 2.47 5.16 14.56
CA LEU A 3 2.28 6.32 13.69
C LEU A 3 1.78 7.48 14.53
N ASN A 4 2.28 8.68 14.26
CA ASN A 4 1.69 9.88 14.81
C ASN A 4 0.39 10.20 14.05
N LEU A 5 -0.72 9.62 14.51
CA LEU A 5 -2.02 9.64 13.83
C LEU A 5 -2.67 11.03 13.79
N VAL A 6 -2.15 11.98 14.56
CA VAL A 6 -2.69 13.35 14.66
C VAL A 6 -2.62 14.08 13.31
N GLU A 7 -1.61 13.77 12.49
CA GLU A 7 -1.38 14.45 11.20
C GLU A 7 -2.15 13.82 10.02
N LEU A 8 -2.84 12.69 10.22
CA LEU A 8 -3.56 12.03 9.12
C LEU A 8 -4.94 12.67 8.91
N PRO A 9 -5.36 12.90 7.66
CA PRO A 9 -6.75 13.21 7.35
C PRO A 9 -7.69 12.11 7.87
N ASP A 10 -8.90 12.47 8.31
CA ASP A 10 -9.81 11.49 8.94
C ASP A 10 -10.20 10.33 8.04
N HIS A 11 -10.26 10.54 6.72
CA HIS A 11 -10.50 9.45 5.76
C HIS A 11 -9.32 8.46 5.72
N GLU A 12 -8.08 8.95 5.85
CA GLU A 12 -6.89 8.10 5.88
C GLU A 12 -6.71 7.38 7.22
N LYS A 13 -7.16 7.98 8.33
CA LYS A 13 -7.23 7.29 9.63
C LYS A 13 -8.11 6.04 9.53
N LYS A 14 -9.24 6.11 8.82
CA LYS A 14 -10.11 4.94 8.59
C LYS A 14 -9.38 3.85 7.80
N ILE A 15 -8.65 4.23 6.76
CA ILE A 15 -7.84 3.30 5.96
C ILE A 15 -6.76 2.64 6.82
N TYR A 16 -6.10 3.40 7.70
CA TYR A 16 -5.13 2.85 8.65
C TYR A 16 -5.75 1.83 9.62
N GLU A 17 -6.94 2.12 10.15
CA GLU A 17 -7.67 1.16 10.98
C GLU A 17 -8.10 -0.10 10.21
N GLN A 18 -8.33 -0.01 8.90
CA GLN A 18 -8.55 -1.19 8.06
C GLN A 18 -7.26 -1.98 7.85
N ILE A 19 -6.11 -1.32 7.63
CA ILE A 19 -4.79 -1.97 7.54
C ILE A 19 -4.49 -2.76 8.82
N LYS A 20 -4.84 -2.25 9.99
CA LYS A 20 -4.68 -2.97 11.26
C LYS A 20 -5.44 -4.30 11.31
N LYS A 21 -6.54 -4.42 10.57
CA LYS A 21 -7.37 -5.64 10.51
C LYS A 21 -6.89 -6.68 9.50
N LEU A 22 -5.94 -6.32 8.64
CA LEU A 22 -5.31 -7.27 7.72
C LEU A 22 -4.65 -8.43 8.48
N SER A 23 -4.65 -9.61 7.85
CA SER A 23 -3.87 -10.75 8.31
C SER A 23 -2.38 -10.47 8.26
N ASN A 24 -1.58 -11.23 9.00
CA ASN A 24 -0.12 -11.05 9.02
C ASN A 24 0.51 -11.17 7.62
N PRO A 25 0.16 -12.15 6.76
CA PRO A 25 0.69 -12.22 5.40
C PRO A 25 0.32 -10.99 4.55
N GLU A 26 -0.92 -10.50 4.64
CA GLU A 26 -1.34 -9.29 3.91
C GLU A 26 -0.60 -8.04 4.39
N LYS A 27 -0.40 -7.90 5.70
CA LYS A 27 0.41 -6.81 6.25
C LYS A 27 1.85 -6.86 5.75
N GLN A 28 2.45 -8.05 5.72
CA GLN A 28 3.80 -8.24 5.20
C GLN A 28 3.89 -7.89 3.71
N MET A 29 2.93 -8.36 2.90
CA MET A 29 2.85 -8.03 1.49
C MET A 29 2.67 -6.53 1.26
N LEU A 30 1.72 -5.90 1.95
CA LEU A 30 1.50 -4.46 1.85
C LEU A 30 2.75 -3.68 2.26
N TRP A 31 3.41 -4.07 3.35
CA TRP A 31 4.64 -3.44 3.82
C TRP A 31 5.80 -3.57 2.83
N TYR A 32 5.95 -4.76 2.23
CA TYR A 32 6.91 -5.00 1.15
C TYR A 32 6.66 -4.08 -0.05
N LEU A 33 5.40 -3.95 -0.49
CA LEU A 33 5.03 -3.05 -1.59
C LEU A 33 5.28 -1.58 -1.23
N ILE A 34 4.90 -1.14 -0.02
CA ILE A 34 5.16 0.22 0.49
C ILE A 34 6.65 0.55 0.40
N LYS A 35 7.53 -0.35 0.85
CA LYS A 35 8.99 -0.15 0.78
C LYS A 35 9.51 0.00 -0.64
N LYS A 36 8.89 -0.69 -1.60
CA LYS A 36 9.25 -0.66 -3.02
C LYS A 36 8.58 0.46 -3.82
N THR A 37 7.69 1.24 -3.21
CA THR A 37 7.04 2.35 -3.93
C THR A 37 8.04 3.43 -4.34
N ASN A 38 7.82 4.04 -5.49
CA ASN A 38 8.51 5.25 -5.91
C ASN A 38 7.88 6.52 -5.26
N ILE A 39 8.24 7.71 -5.73
CA ILE A 39 7.69 8.99 -5.24
C ILE A 39 6.21 9.19 -5.61
N GLU A 40 5.75 8.54 -6.68
CA GLU A 40 4.38 8.59 -7.19
C GLU A 40 3.47 7.54 -6.52
N GLY A 41 4.00 6.76 -5.57
CA GLY A 41 3.26 5.70 -4.90
C GLY A 41 3.07 4.43 -5.74
N ILE A 42 3.90 4.24 -6.77
CA ILE A 42 3.86 3.07 -7.66
C ILE A 42 4.89 2.05 -7.22
N ALA A 43 4.48 0.78 -7.11
CA ALA A 43 5.38 -0.36 -6.90
C ALA A 43 5.28 -1.36 -8.07
N LEU A 44 6.41 -1.97 -8.43
CA LEU A 44 6.47 -3.05 -9.42
C LEU A 44 6.64 -4.40 -8.71
N ASN A 45 5.92 -5.42 -9.17
CA ASN A 45 6.13 -6.80 -8.75
C ASN A 45 6.13 -7.75 -9.97
N PRO A 46 7.02 -8.76 -10.04
CA PRO A 46 7.10 -9.67 -11.20
C PRO A 46 5.83 -10.50 -11.44
N LYS A 47 5.06 -10.76 -10.37
CA LYS A 47 3.84 -11.58 -10.42
C LYS A 47 2.80 -11.08 -9.42
N ILE A 48 1.55 -11.45 -9.62
CA ILE A 48 0.50 -11.26 -8.62
C ILE A 48 0.57 -12.42 -7.61
N GLU A 49 0.77 -12.09 -6.34
CA GLU A 49 0.77 -13.04 -5.24
C GLU A 49 -0.62 -13.13 -4.59
N LYS A 50 -0.89 -14.22 -3.86
CA LYS A 50 -2.22 -14.49 -3.28
C LYS A 50 -2.66 -13.35 -2.35
N GLU A 51 -1.75 -12.83 -1.56
CA GLU A 51 -1.97 -11.73 -0.62
C GLU A 51 -2.32 -10.45 -1.37
N MET A 52 -1.71 -10.22 -2.54
CA MET A 52 -2.00 -9.06 -3.39
C MET A 52 -3.43 -9.08 -3.90
N ILE A 53 -3.98 -10.25 -4.25
CA ILE A 53 -5.39 -10.36 -4.68
C ILE A 53 -6.33 -9.83 -3.60
N SER A 54 -6.07 -10.15 -2.34
CA SER A 54 -6.88 -9.64 -1.23
C SER A 54 -6.71 -8.13 -1.04
N LEU A 55 -5.48 -7.63 -1.12
CA LEU A 55 -5.19 -6.20 -1.04
C LEU A 55 -5.83 -5.40 -2.19
N ILE A 56 -5.95 -6.00 -3.39
CA ILE A 56 -6.66 -5.43 -4.55
C ILE A 56 -8.16 -5.35 -4.27
N LYS A 57 -8.76 -6.44 -3.79
CA LYS A 57 -10.19 -6.48 -3.45
C LYS A 57 -10.57 -5.47 -2.36
N GLN A 58 -9.65 -5.20 -1.44
CA GLN A 58 -9.80 -4.21 -0.37
C GLN A 58 -9.36 -2.80 -0.79
N GLU A 59 -8.96 -2.61 -2.06
CA GLU A 59 -8.51 -1.33 -2.63
C GLU A 59 -7.30 -0.68 -1.93
N PHE A 60 -6.52 -1.46 -1.18
CA PHE A 60 -5.25 -0.98 -0.63
C PHE A 60 -4.18 -0.86 -1.70
N ILE A 61 -4.28 -1.68 -2.74
CA ILE A 61 -3.44 -1.59 -3.95
C ILE A 61 -4.34 -1.67 -5.18
N VAL A 62 -3.99 -0.95 -6.24
CA VAL A 62 -4.77 -0.92 -7.49
C VAL A 62 -3.84 -1.24 -8.65
N ILE A 63 -4.26 -2.11 -9.57
CA ILE A 63 -3.47 -2.43 -10.76
C ILE A 63 -3.38 -1.18 -11.65
N ASN A 64 -2.16 -0.87 -12.10
CA ASN A 64 -1.91 0.19 -13.05
C ASN A 64 -2.03 -0.35 -14.48
N GLU A 65 -3.24 -0.31 -15.04
CA GLU A 65 -3.56 -0.92 -16.36
C GLU A 65 -2.85 -0.26 -17.55
N ILE A 66 -2.35 0.97 -17.39
CA ILE A 66 -1.63 1.68 -18.46
C ILE A 66 -0.14 1.30 -18.54
N TYR A 67 0.38 0.53 -17.58
CA TYR A 67 1.76 0.07 -17.57
C TYR A 67 1.99 -1.01 -18.63
N LYS A 68 3.00 -0.80 -19.50
CA LYS A 68 3.35 -1.70 -20.61
C LYS A 68 4.71 -2.39 -20.46
N GLY A 69 5.34 -2.29 -19.29
CA GLY A 69 6.62 -2.95 -19.01
C GLY A 69 6.47 -4.40 -18.57
N GLU A 70 7.59 -5.01 -18.18
CA GLU A 70 7.59 -6.37 -17.63
C GLU A 70 7.04 -6.42 -16.20
N GLY A 71 6.29 -7.49 -15.89
CA GLY A 71 5.67 -7.68 -14.58
C GLY A 71 4.40 -6.86 -14.41
N PHE A 72 4.09 -6.50 -13.17
CA PHE A 72 2.85 -5.81 -12.79
C PHE A 72 3.17 -4.53 -12.03
N SER A 73 2.46 -3.46 -12.38
CA SER A 73 2.55 -2.15 -11.74
C SER A 73 1.31 -1.90 -10.89
N PHE A 74 1.50 -1.33 -9.70
CA PHE A 74 0.42 -1.09 -8.75
C PHE A 74 0.53 0.31 -8.14
N PHE A 75 -0.59 1.00 -8.04
CA PHE A 75 -0.74 2.15 -7.15
C PHE A 75 -0.98 1.64 -5.72
N ILE A 76 -0.13 2.05 -4.79
CA ILE A 76 -0.19 1.62 -3.40
C ILE A 76 -0.86 2.71 -2.57
N LEU A 77 -1.89 2.36 -1.80
CA LEU A 77 -2.66 3.27 -0.95
C LEU A 77 -3.07 4.57 -1.68
N GLN A 78 -3.56 4.45 -2.92
CA GLN A 78 -3.92 5.60 -3.77
C GLN A 78 -4.93 6.55 -3.10
N LYS A 79 -5.83 6.01 -2.28
CA LYS A 79 -6.84 6.77 -1.51
C LYS A 79 -6.29 7.34 -0.18
N ALA A 80 -5.02 7.08 0.15
CA ALA A 80 -4.36 7.52 1.39
C ALA A 80 -2.87 7.90 1.18
N PRO A 81 -2.57 8.93 0.37
CA PRO A 81 -1.20 9.31 0.06
C PRO A 81 -0.42 9.87 1.25
N TYR A 82 -1.07 10.48 2.26
CA TYR A 82 -0.36 10.94 3.46
C TYR A 82 0.08 9.75 4.33
N LEU A 83 -0.79 8.76 4.50
CA LEU A 83 -0.53 7.51 5.20
C LEU A 83 0.59 6.73 4.52
N LEU A 84 0.58 6.62 3.19
CA LEU A 84 1.68 6.01 2.45
C LEU A 84 3.02 6.68 2.79
N ARG A 85 3.07 8.02 2.73
CA ARG A 85 4.29 8.78 3.04
C ARG A 85 4.77 8.54 4.47
N GLN A 86 3.86 8.53 5.45
CA GLN A 86 4.21 8.28 6.84
C GLN A 86 4.68 6.83 7.05
N LEU A 87 4.01 5.84 6.46
CA LEU A 87 4.41 4.44 6.51
C LEU A 87 5.78 4.20 5.87
N LYS A 88 6.06 4.86 4.74
CA LYS A 88 7.34 4.76 4.06
C LYS A 88 8.49 5.32 4.89
N LYS A 89 8.28 6.43 5.62
CA LYS A 89 9.27 7.00 6.54
C LYS A 89 9.64 6.06 7.68
N LEU A 90 8.70 5.22 8.14
CA LEU A 90 8.95 4.24 9.21
C LEU A 90 9.68 2.98 8.73
N GLY A 91 9.70 2.73 7.42
CA GLY A 91 10.33 1.57 6.81
C GLY A 91 11.81 1.75 6.44
N ASN A 92 12.28 3.00 6.49
CA ASN A 92 13.68 3.41 6.35
C ASN A 92 14.31 3.60 7.73
#